data_AF-A0A9N9SE08-F1
#
_entry.id   AF-A0A9N9SE08-F1
#
_cell.length_a   1.000
_cell.length_b   1.000
_cell.length_c   1.000
_cell.angle_alpha   90.00
_cell.angle_beta   90.00
_cell.angle_gamma   90.00
#
_symmetry.space_group_name_H-M   'P 1'
#
loop_
_entity.id
_entity.type
_entity.pdbx_description
1 polymer ?
#
loop_
_entity_poly.entity_id
_entity_poly.type
_entity_poly.pdbx_seq_one_letter_code
_entity_poly.pdbx_strand_id
1 'polypeptide(L)'
;MQHNFGDLEVVISGGSTEEEHAQSTNLRRNVDCLKSSHEEADTRMVLHAVHTTAHNVVVMTRDTDVVLLLIYHFAKMECSHLWVMSGTARDTKYIPVHDICRKLMPEQVSHLLAFHAITGCDSTSKLASITKVGAWKAFSGTNCELLGRLGQSPLEEDVLSNVEKFVVKLYEVDSSITCSNDARSYLFGAVRKPEFLPPTTDALRLHIKRCNYQVCVWENAHIPKPSLPRLQDCGWIVQREQVVPRLITMSLASNCALPVNVLA
;
A
#
# COMPACT_ATOMS: atom_id res chain seq x y z
N MET A 1 -26.43 7.82 19.08
CA MET A 1 -26.95 6.64 18.35
C MET A 1 -27.99 5.96 19.23
N GLN A 2 -29.29 6.12 18.97
CA GLN A 2 -30.37 5.46 19.73
C GLN A 2 -31.05 4.44 18.80
N HIS A 3 -30.36 3.35 18.53
CA HIS A 3 -30.92 2.17 17.88
C HIS A 3 -30.73 0.98 18.82
N ASN A 4 -31.75 0.12 18.91
CA ASN A 4 -31.67 -1.11 19.69
C ASN A 4 -30.95 -2.18 18.86
N PHE A 5 -29.71 -2.49 19.22
CA PHE A 5 -28.89 -3.53 18.58
C PHE A 5 -28.95 -4.87 19.35
N GLY A 6 -29.91 -5.03 20.26
CA GLY A 6 -29.98 -6.19 21.15
C GLY A 6 -28.78 -6.24 22.09
N ASP A 7 -28.16 -7.42 22.21
CA ASP A 7 -26.97 -7.64 23.04
C ASP A 7 -25.66 -7.21 22.35
N LEU A 8 -25.74 -6.63 21.15
CA LEU A 8 -24.56 -6.21 20.39
C LEU A 8 -24.11 -4.80 20.80
N GLU A 9 -22.82 -4.69 21.08
CA GLU A 9 -22.15 -3.41 21.15
C GLU A 9 -21.69 -2.98 19.76
N VAL A 10 -22.19 -1.83 19.30
CA VAL A 10 -21.74 -1.18 18.07
C VAL A 10 -20.76 -0.06 18.40
N VAL A 11 -19.60 -0.07 17.74
CA VAL A 11 -18.59 0.99 17.77
C VAL A 11 -18.44 1.56 16.36
N ILE A 12 -18.44 2.89 16.23
CA ILE A 12 -18.26 3.59 14.94
C ILE A 12 -17.08 4.56 15.08
N SER A 13 -16.23 4.62 14.06
CA SER A 13 -15.16 5.61 13.91
C SER A 13 -15.13 6.16 12.49
N GLY A 14 -15.06 7.48 12.34
CA GLY A 14 -15.15 8.16 11.03
C GLY A 14 -16.59 8.28 10.50
N GLY A 15 -16.75 8.93 9.35
CA GLY A 15 -18.07 9.16 8.71
C GLY A 15 -18.97 10.20 9.43
N SER A 16 -18.42 10.92 10.40
CA SER A 16 -19.04 12.06 11.09
C SER A 16 -18.45 13.40 10.63
N THR A 17 -19.10 14.51 11.02
CA THR A 17 -18.57 15.87 10.81
C THR A 17 -17.22 16.10 11.49
N GLU A 18 -16.95 15.36 12.57
CA GLU A 18 -15.64 15.26 13.20
C GLU A 18 -14.95 14.00 12.68
N GLU A 19 -13.96 14.14 11.79
CA GLU A 19 -13.31 13.01 11.11
C GLU A 19 -12.59 12.05 12.08
N GLU A 20 -12.10 12.58 13.20
CA GLU A 20 -11.38 11.79 14.21
C GLU A 20 -12.29 11.12 15.24
N HIS A 21 -13.59 11.35 15.17
CA HIS A 21 -14.51 10.91 16.20
C HIS A 21 -14.68 9.39 16.21
N ALA A 22 -14.79 8.82 17.40
CA ALA A 22 -15.19 7.45 17.65
C ALA A 22 -16.21 7.40 18.80
N GLN A 23 -17.21 6.53 18.67
CA GLN A 23 -18.29 6.36 19.65
C GLN A 23 -18.68 4.90 19.78
N SER A 24 -19.14 4.51 20.98
CA SER A 24 -19.77 3.22 21.24
C SER A 24 -21.21 3.40 21.73
N THR A 25 -22.06 2.43 21.41
CA THR A 25 -23.38 2.24 22.03
C THR A 25 -23.29 1.87 23.51
N ASN A 26 -22.16 1.28 23.95
CA ASN A 26 -21.83 1.07 25.35
C ASN A 26 -21.13 2.32 25.91
N LEU A 27 -21.88 3.16 26.63
CA LEU A 27 -21.38 4.41 27.19
C LEU A 27 -20.24 4.25 28.21
N ARG A 28 -19.96 3.03 28.69
CA ARG A 28 -18.86 2.75 29.62
C ARG A 28 -17.57 2.36 28.92
N ARG A 29 -17.61 2.03 27.62
CA ARG A 29 -16.41 1.66 26.87
C ARG A 29 -15.56 2.90 26.60
N ASN A 30 -14.28 2.84 26.96
CA ASN A 30 -13.30 3.81 26.47
C ASN A 30 -13.00 3.51 25.00
N VAL A 31 -13.22 4.50 24.13
CA VAL A 31 -12.96 4.43 22.68
C VAL A 31 -11.92 5.45 22.22
N ASP A 32 -11.16 6.06 23.14
CA ASP A 32 -10.15 7.07 22.82
C ASP A 32 -9.04 6.49 21.94
N CYS A 33 -8.69 5.21 22.11
CA CYS A 33 -7.74 4.51 21.24
C CYS A 33 -8.24 4.32 19.80
N LEU A 34 -9.52 4.58 19.51
CA LEU A 34 -10.13 4.46 18.19
C LEU A 34 -10.37 5.83 17.53
N LYS A 35 -10.12 6.92 18.26
CA LYS A 35 -10.14 8.28 17.71
C LYS A 35 -8.90 8.50 16.85
N SER A 36 -9.09 8.69 15.55
CA SER A 36 -8.00 8.53 14.59
C SER A 36 -8.04 9.52 13.44
N SER A 37 -6.86 9.96 13.03
CA SER A 37 -6.65 10.81 11.85
C SER A 37 -6.46 10.03 10.55
N HIS A 38 -6.78 8.73 10.53
CA HIS A 38 -6.73 7.92 9.31
C HIS A 38 -7.77 8.42 8.29
N GLU A 39 -7.37 8.68 7.05
CA GLU A 39 -8.30 9.10 6.00
C GLU A 39 -9.20 7.94 5.53
N GLU A 40 -8.59 6.79 5.23
CA GLU A 40 -9.26 5.64 4.62
C GLU A 40 -9.91 4.69 5.65
N ALA A 41 -10.97 4.00 5.23
CA ALA A 41 -11.64 2.98 6.05
C ALA A 41 -10.72 1.79 6.35
N ASP A 42 -9.86 1.40 5.41
CA ASP A 42 -9.02 0.21 5.50
C ASP A 42 -8.07 0.25 6.69
N THR A 43 -7.40 1.39 6.89
CA THR A 43 -6.49 1.61 8.01
C THR A 43 -7.24 1.74 9.34
N ARG A 44 -8.44 2.33 9.34
CA ARG A 44 -9.32 2.33 10.53
C ARG A 44 -9.71 0.90 10.92
N MET A 45 -10.02 0.02 9.96
CA MET A 45 -10.38 -1.37 10.24
C MET A 45 -9.21 -2.13 10.90
N VAL A 46 -7.98 -1.89 10.44
CA VAL A 46 -6.77 -2.42 11.09
C VAL A 46 -6.63 -1.89 12.51
N LEU A 47 -6.83 -0.59 12.73
CA LEU A 47 -6.75 0.02 14.04
C LEU A 47 -7.70 -0.66 15.04
N HIS A 48 -8.94 -0.91 14.64
CA HIS A 48 -9.93 -1.65 15.45
C HIS A 48 -9.50 -3.09 15.71
N ALA A 49 -8.98 -3.79 14.69
CA ALA A 49 -8.52 -5.17 14.82
C ALA A 49 -7.30 -5.31 15.75
N VAL A 50 -6.45 -4.29 15.81
CA VAL A 50 -5.30 -4.25 16.74
C VAL A 50 -5.74 -3.95 18.18
N HIS A 51 -6.69 -3.03 18.37
CA HIS A 51 -7.10 -2.57 19.72
C HIS A 51 -8.25 -3.36 20.35
N THR A 52 -8.74 -4.40 19.69
CA THR A 52 -9.75 -5.30 20.27
C THR A 52 -9.10 -6.38 21.12
N THR A 53 -9.72 -6.68 22.25
CA THR A 53 -9.34 -7.81 23.13
C THR A 53 -10.07 -9.11 22.75
N ALA A 54 -10.82 -9.10 21.63
CA ALA A 54 -11.54 -10.26 21.16
C ALA A 54 -10.57 -11.33 20.64
N HIS A 55 -10.74 -12.57 21.11
CA HIS A 55 -9.92 -13.70 20.67
C HIS A 55 -10.14 -14.09 19.20
N ASN A 56 -11.37 -13.88 18.71
CA ASN A 56 -11.81 -14.21 17.36
C ASN A 56 -12.31 -12.94 16.68
N VAL A 57 -11.69 -12.55 15.56
CA VAL A 57 -12.01 -11.33 14.83
C VAL A 57 -12.42 -11.67 13.41
N VAL A 58 -13.56 -11.12 12.97
CA VAL A 58 -14.02 -11.22 11.59
C VAL A 58 -14.05 -9.81 11.01
N VAL A 59 -13.30 -9.61 9.94
CA VAL A 59 -13.26 -8.35 9.20
C VAL A 59 -14.06 -8.52 7.91
N MET A 60 -15.18 -7.81 7.80
CA MET A 60 -16.00 -7.81 6.59
C MET A 60 -15.50 -6.72 5.65
N THR A 61 -14.95 -7.10 4.51
CA THR A 61 -14.49 -6.15 3.49
C THR A 61 -14.66 -6.74 2.08
N ARG A 62 -14.81 -5.86 1.10
CA ARG A 62 -14.68 -6.20 -0.33
C ARG A 62 -13.30 -5.87 -0.86
N ASP A 63 -12.59 -4.98 -0.18
CA ASP A 63 -11.29 -4.51 -0.57
C ASP A 63 -10.23 -5.56 -0.27
N THR A 64 -9.39 -5.85 -1.26
CA THR A 64 -8.27 -6.78 -1.11
C THR A 64 -7.09 -6.16 -0.38
N ASP A 65 -6.97 -4.85 -0.37
CA ASP A 65 -5.85 -4.14 0.25
C ASP A 65 -5.90 -4.32 1.78
N VAL A 66 -7.12 -4.33 2.35
CA VAL A 66 -7.37 -4.70 3.75
C VAL A 66 -6.80 -6.08 4.10
N VAL A 67 -6.86 -7.07 3.20
CA VAL A 67 -6.31 -8.42 3.48
C VAL A 67 -4.80 -8.34 3.69
N LEU A 68 -4.10 -7.55 2.87
CA LEU A 68 -2.64 -7.36 2.98
C LEU A 68 -2.28 -6.62 4.26
N LEU A 69 -3.05 -5.59 4.62
CA LEU A 69 -2.87 -4.87 5.89
C LEU A 69 -3.06 -5.78 7.10
N LEU A 70 -4.11 -6.60 7.09
CA LEU A 70 -4.38 -7.56 8.17
C LEU A 70 -3.26 -8.60 8.29
N ILE A 71 -2.73 -9.11 7.18
CA ILE A 71 -1.58 -10.03 7.18
C ILE A 71 -0.35 -9.36 7.82
N TYR A 72 -0.05 -8.13 7.43
CA TYR A 72 1.10 -7.39 7.94
C TYR A 72 0.98 -7.10 9.44
N HIS A 73 -0.20 -6.68 9.91
CA HIS A 73 -0.43 -6.29 11.29
C HIS A 73 -0.83 -7.43 12.22
N PHE A 74 -1.05 -8.66 11.71
CA PHE A 74 -1.58 -9.77 12.51
C PHE A 74 -0.73 -10.04 13.76
N ALA A 75 0.59 -9.95 13.66
CA ALA A 75 1.49 -10.15 14.79
C ALA A 75 1.35 -9.09 15.91
N LYS A 76 0.69 -7.95 15.65
CA LYS A 76 0.39 -6.90 16.63
C LYS A 76 -0.98 -7.06 17.29
N MET A 77 -1.81 -7.99 16.81
CA MET A 77 -3.17 -8.18 17.33
C MET A 77 -3.16 -9.19 18.49
N GLU A 78 -4.02 -8.98 19.48
CA GLU A 78 -4.22 -9.95 20.57
C GLU A 78 -5.03 -11.19 20.13
N CYS A 79 -5.74 -11.10 19.00
CA CYS A 79 -6.58 -12.18 18.52
C CYS A 79 -5.76 -13.38 18.05
N SER A 80 -6.21 -14.60 18.37
CA SER A 80 -5.58 -15.83 17.89
C SER A 80 -6.11 -16.27 16.54
N HIS A 81 -7.35 -15.86 16.21
CA HIS A 81 -7.97 -16.17 14.93
C HIS A 81 -8.58 -14.93 14.30
N LEU A 82 -8.10 -14.65 13.10
CA LEU A 82 -8.55 -13.57 12.25
C LEU A 82 -9.08 -14.14 10.93
N TRP A 83 -10.28 -13.73 10.53
CA TRP A 83 -10.87 -14.05 9.24
C TRP A 83 -11.28 -12.80 8.50
N VAL A 84 -11.11 -12.83 7.18
CA VAL A 84 -11.76 -11.88 6.28
C VAL A 84 -13.03 -12.54 5.73
N MET A 85 -14.16 -11.90 5.95
CA MET A 85 -15.42 -12.31 5.34
C MET A 85 -15.58 -11.62 3.97
N SER A 86 -15.65 -12.43 2.92
CA SER A 86 -15.87 -12.00 1.53
C SER A 86 -17.04 -12.78 0.92
N GLY A 87 -17.40 -12.48 -0.34
CA GLY A 87 -18.51 -13.13 -1.03
C GLY A 87 -19.88 -12.49 -0.71
N THR A 88 -20.96 -13.02 -1.30
CA THR A 88 -22.31 -12.43 -1.14
C THR A 88 -23.03 -13.05 0.05
N ALA A 89 -24.14 -12.47 0.51
CA ALA A 89 -24.95 -13.07 1.56
C ALA A 89 -25.39 -14.52 1.25
N ARG A 90 -25.41 -14.92 -0.04
CA ARG A 90 -25.75 -16.27 -0.50
C ARG A 90 -24.55 -17.21 -0.64
N ASP A 91 -23.34 -16.67 -0.76
CA ASP A 91 -22.08 -17.43 -0.90
C ASP A 91 -21.00 -16.69 -0.12
N THR A 92 -21.11 -16.74 1.20
CA THR A 92 -20.17 -16.11 2.13
C THR A 92 -18.95 -17.00 2.30
N LYS A 93 -17.76 -16.41 2.18
CA LYS A 93 -16.47 -17.10 2.35
C LYS A 93 -15.69 -16.44 3.49
N TYR A 94 -15.11 -17.27 4.35
CA TYR A 94 -14.22 -16.83 5.41
C TYR A 94 -12.80 -17.24 5.07
N ILE A 95 -11.94 -16.24 4.85
CA ILE A 95 -10.54 -16.41 4.51
C ILE A 95 -9.73 -16.33 5.81
N PRO A 96 -9.08 -17.42 6.27
CA PRO A 96 -8.33 -17.42 7.52
C PRO A 96 -6.98 -16.71 7.34
N VAL A 97 -6.89 -15.45 7.77
CA VAL A 97 -5.65 -14.64 7.68
C VAL A 97 -4.52 -15.28 8.49
N HIS A 98 -4.84 -15.79 9.67
CA HIS A 98 -3.90 -16.49 10.55
C HIS A 98 -3.25 -17.72 9.87
N ASP A 99 -3.98 -18.47 9.03
CA ASP A 99 -3.41 -19.58 8.26
C ASP A 99 -2.54 -19.09 7.09
N ILE A 100 -2.89 -17.97 6.48
CA ILE A 100 -2.08 -17.34 5.42
C ILE A 100 -0.74 -16.89 6.00
N CYS A 101 -0.75 -16.20 7.15
CA CYS A 101 0.46 -15.77 7.84
C CYS A 101 1.41 -16.95 8.13
N ARG A 102 0.89 -18.13 8.51
CA ARG A 102 1.72 -19.34 8.75
C ARG A 102 2.36 -19.93 7.48
N LYS A 103 1.86 -19.58 6.30
CA LYS A 103 2.38 -20.06 5.00
C LYS A 103 3.36 -19.08 4.36
N LEU A 104 3.38 -17.82 4.81
CA LEU A 104 4.27 -16.80 4.30
C LEU A 104 5.61 -16.84 5.02
N MET A 105 6.67 -16.52 4.29
CA MET A 105 7.99 -16.33 4.89
C MET A 105 8.03 -15.02 5.71
N PRO A 106 8.78 -14.96 6.82
CA PRO A 106 8.88 -13.75 7.63
C PRO A 106 9.28 -12.50 6.81
N GLU A 107 10.22 -12.65 5.88
CA GLU A 107 10.72 -11.57 5.03
C GLU A 107 9.68 -11.12 3.99
N GLN A 108 8.77 -12.01 3.59
CA GLN A 108 7.65 -11.65 2.72
C GLN A 108 6.59 -10.86 3.48
N VAL A 109 6.31 -11.23 4.73
CA VAL A 109 5.38 -10.49 5.59
C VAL A 109 5.91 -9.09 5.87
N SER A 110 7.19 -8.96 6.24
CA SER A 110 7.80 -7.67 6.59
C SER A 110 7.86 -6.68 5.43
N HIS A 111 7.89 -7.15 4.19
CA HIS A 111 7.98 -6.31 2.99
C HIS A 111 6.71 -6.34 2.12
N LEU A 112 5.61 -6.93 2.62
CA LEU A 112 4.39 -7.16 1.84
C LEU A 112 3.75 -5.85 1.37
N LEU A 113 3.69 -4.85 2.25
CA LEU A 113 3.10 -3.54 1.95
C LEU A 113 3.95 -2.76 0.95
N ALA A 114 5.28 -2.82 1.10
CA ALA A 114 6.22 -2.24 0.14
C ALA A 114 6.09 -2.88 -1.24
N PHE A 115 5.99 -4.21 -1.31
CA PHE A 115 5.74 -4.93 -2.56
C PHE A 115 4.44 -4.48 -3.22
N HIS A 116 3.36 -4.38 -2.43
CA HIS A 116 2.05 -4.01 -2.94
C HIS A 116 2.04 -2.58 -3.50
N ALA A 117 2.62 -1.61 -2.78
CA ALA A 117 2.75 -0.23 -3.26
C ALA A 117 3.59 -0.16 -4.55
N ILE A 118 4.76 -0.79 -4.59
CA ILE A 118 5.67 -0.70 -5.75
C ILE A 118 5.08 -1.32 -7.02
N THR A 119 4.35 -2.43 -6.87
CA THR A 119 3.69 -3.11 -8.00
C THR A 119 2.35 -2.46 -8.40
N GLY A 120 1.94 -1.40 -7.70
CA GLY A 120 0.77 -0.56 -7.94
C GLY A 120 -0.40 -0.92 -7.05
N CYS A 121 -1.10 0.09 -6.54
CA CYS A 121 -2.34 0.01 -5.76
C CYS A 121 -3.27 1.15 -6.19
N ASP A 122 -4.28 1.49 -5.39
CA ASP A 122 -5.21 2.58 -5.72
C ASP A 122 -4.53 3.95 -5.77
N SER A 123 -3.50 4.18 -4.95
CA SER A 123 -2.77 5.46 -4.88
C SER A 123 -1.46 5.49 -5.69
N THR A 124 -1.03 4.35 -6.26
CA THR A 124 0.25 4.23 -6.96
C THR A 124 0.11 3.47 -8.28
N SER A 125 0.84 3.92 -9.31
CA SER A 125 0.70 3.34 -10.64
C SER A 125 1.22 1.91 -10.72
N LYS A 126 0.49 1.06 -11.45
CA LYS A 126 0.99 -0.25 -11.87
C LYS A 126 2.19 -0.11 -12.81
N LEU A 127 3.20 -0.98 -12.65
CA LEU A 127 4.30 -1.12 -13.60
C LEU A 127 3.81 -1.76 -14.91
N ALA A 128 4.07 -1.12 -16.05
CA ALA A 128 3.68 -1.64 -17.35
C ALA A 128 4.39 -2.98 -17.63
N SER A 129 3.71 -3.88 -18.36
CA SER A 129 4.09 -5.28 -18.64
C SER A 129 4.27 -6.22 -17.42
N ILE A 130 4.25 -5.70 -16.19
CA ILE A 130 4.38 -6.48 -14.96
C ILE A 130 3.01 -6.78 -14.36
N THR A 131 2.79 -8.02 -13.91
CA THR A 131 1.61 -8.39 -13.10
C THR A 131 2.04 -8.65 -11.67
N LYS A 132 1.15 -8.47 -10.68
CA LYS A 132 1.46 -8.82 -9.28
C LYS A 132 1.83 -10.30 -9.14
N VAL A 133 1.17 -11.19 -9.87
CA VAL A 133 1.49 -12.63 -9.90
C VAL A 133 2.90 -12.87 -10.45
N GLY A 134 3.30 -12.15 -11.52
CA GLY A 134 4.66 -12.21 -12.05
C GLY A 134 5.68 -11.68 -11.05
N ALA A 135 5.43 -10.50 -10.49
CA ALA A 135 6.31 -9.87 -9.50
C ALA A 135 6.45 -10.71 -8.22
N TRP A 136 5.39 -11.41 -7.80
CA TRP A 136 5.41 -12.27 -6.62
C TRP A 136 6.43 -13.40 -6.74
N LYS A 137 6.67 -13.93 -7.96
CA LYS A 137 7.69 -14.94 -8.19
C LYS A 137 9.11 -14.43 -7.90
N ALA A 138 9.36 -13.15 -8.17
CA ALA A 138 10.61 -12.49 -7.85
C ALA A 138 10.69 -12.03 -6.38
N PHE A 139 9.55 -11.89 -5.70
CA PHE A 139 9.44 -11.48 -4.29
C PHE A 139 9.71 -12.65 -3.32
N SER A 140 10.97 -13.07 -3.26
CA SER A 140 11.46 -14.07 -2.32
C SER A 140 12.93 -13.85 -1.96
N GLY A 141 13.34 -14.33 -0.77
CA GLY A 141 14.73 -14.28 -0.30
C GLY A 141 15.31 -12.86 -0.31
N THR A 142 16.54 -12.72 -0.82
CA THR A 142 17.25 -11.44 -0.87
C THR A 142 16.59 -10.37 -1.75
N ASN A 143 15.64 -10.74 -2.62
CA ASN A 143 14.89 -9.76 -3.40
C ASN A 143 13.84 -9.03 -2.55
N CYS A 144 13.30 -9.66 -1.49
CA CYS A 144 12.39 -8.97 -0.55
C CYS A 144 13.11 -7.83 0.17
N GLU A 145 14.35 -8.07 0.59
CA GLU A 145 15.21 -7.11 1.30
C GLU A 145 15.51 -5.85 0.48
N LEU A 146 15.41 -5.90 -0.85
CA LEU A 146 15.55 -4.71 -1.70
C LEU A 146 14.43 -3.68 -1.47
N LEU A 147 13.31 -4.10 -0.89
CA LEU A 147 12.21 -3.25 -0.49
C LEU A 147 12.31 -2.81 0.98
N GLY A 148 13.36 -3.24 1.69
CA GLY A 148 13.61 -2.87 3.07
C GLY A 148 13.69 -1.36 3.27
N ARG A 149 13.16 -0.90 4.41
CA ARG A 149 13.09 0.51 4.83
C ARG A 149 12.19 1.42 3.96
N LEU A 150 11.58 0.91 2.89
CA LEU A 150 10.51 1.65 2.22
C LEU A 150 9.34 1.80 3.20
N GLY A 151 8.87 3.02 3.42
CA GLY A 151 7.93 3.39 4.48
C GLY A 151 8.57 4.24 5.59
N GLN A 152 9.90 4.26 5.68
CA GLN A 152 10.63 5.08 6.64
C GLN A 152 10.82 6.52 6.14
N SER A 153 10.99 7.44 7.08
CA SER A 153 11.24 8.86 6.80
C SER A 153 12.41 9.34 7.68
N PRO A 154 13.45 9.98 7.10
CA PRO A 154 13.57 10.36 5.69
C PRO A 154 13.84 9.17 4.75
N LEU A 155 13.43 9.31 3.48
CA LEU A 155 13.75 8.33 2.44
C LEU A 155 15.17 8.56 1.91
N GLU A 156 16.05 7.58 2.11
CA GLU A 156 17.46 7.65 1.75
C GLU A 156 17.75 7.16 0.32
N GLU A 157 18.89 7.60 -0.25
CA GLU A 157 19.27 7.30 -1.65
C GLU A 157 19.60 5.82 -1.87
N ASP A 158 20.09 5.13 -0.85
CA ASP A 158 20.34 3.68 -0.91
C ASP A 158 19.03 2.89 -1.00
N VAL A 159 17.98 3.32 -0.29
CA VAL A 159 16.62 2.75 -0.38
C VAL A 159 16.06 2.97 -1.79
N LEU A 160 16.16 4.19 -2.34
CA LEU A 160 15.76 4.48 -3.72
C LEU A 160 16.48 3.55 -4.71
N SER A 161 17.79 3.37 -4.54
CA SER A 161 18.61 2.51 -5.41
C SER A 161 18.26 1.03 -5.27
N ASN A 162 17.95 0.55 -4.06
CA ASN A 162 17.57 -0.85 -3.83
C ASN A 162 16.19 -1.15 -4.39
N VAL A 163 15.22 -0.26 -4.22
CA VAL A 163 13.88 -0.41 -4.79
C VAL A 163 13.94 -0.32 -6.33
N GLU A 164 14.77 0.55 -6.90
CA GLU A 164 15.02 0.58 -8.35
C GLU A 164 15.58 -0.75 -8.85
N LYS A 165 16.56 -1.34 -8.16
CA LYS A 165 17.07 -2.69 -8.47
C LYS A 165 15.98 -3.75 -8.43
N PHE A 166 15.09 -3.70 -7.44
CA PHE A 166 13.96 -4.62 -7.37
C PHE A 166 13.07 -4.49 -8.61
N VAL A 167 12.70 -3.27 -8.98
CA VAL A 167 11.85 -3.01 -10.16
C VAL A 167 12.53 -3.49 -11.45
N VAL A 168 13.82 -3.22 -11.63
CA VAL A 168 14.57 -3.66 -12.81
C VAL A 168 14.57 -5.18 -12.94
N LYS A 169 14.73 -5.92 -11.84
CA LYS A 169 14.66 -7.39 -11.83
C LYS A 169 13.32 -7.92 -12.35
N LEU A 170 12.22 -7.18 -12.18
CA LEU A 170 10.89 -7.61 -12.65
C LEU A 170 10.79 -7.63 -14.18
N TYR A 171 11.64 -6.87 -14.88
CA TYR A 171 11.68 -6.81 -16.33
C TYR A 171 12.56 -7.90 -16.97
N GLU A 172 13.08 -8.84 -16.16
CA GLU A 172 13.83 -10.03 -16.61
C GLU A 172 15.02 -9.69 -17.53
N VAL A 173 15.67 -8.54 -17.27
CA VAL A 173 16.90 -8.14 -17.95
C VAL A 173 18.12 -8.86 -17.37
N ASP A 174 19.28 -8.70 -18.01
CA ASP A 174 20.53 -9.27 -17.52
C ASP A 174 20.80 -8.88 -16.06
N SER A 175 21.28 -9.85 -15.26
CA SER A 175 21.46 -9.68 -13.81
C SER A 175 22.45 -8.61 -13.39
N SER A 176 23.35 -8.18 -14.30
CA SER A 176 24.27 -7.07 -14.08
C SER A 176 23.61 -5.70 -14.19
N ILE A 177 22.40 -5.62 -14.77
CA ILE A 177 21.66 -4.38 -14.97
C ILE A 177 20.86 -4.07 -13.70
N THR A 178 21.21 -2.95 -13.07
CA THR A 178 20.63 -2.53 -11.78
C THR A 178 19.90 -1.18 -11.84
N CYS A 179 19.96 -0.49 -12.97
CA CYS A 179 19.41 0.85 -13.18
C CYS A 179 18.30 0.81 -14.24
N SER A 180 17.23 1.57 -14.02
CA SER A 180 16.06 1.57 -14.91
C SER A 180 16.38 2.09 -16.31
N ASN A 181 17.23 3.11 -16.43
CA ASN A 181 17.66 3.63 -17.73
C ASN A 181 18.49 2.62 -18.55
N ASP A 182 19.33 1.82 -17.87
CA ASP A 182 20.11 0.77 -18.54
C ASP A 182 19.20 -0.39 -18.98
N ALA A 183 18.22 -0.76 -18.14
CA ALA A 183 17.20 -1.74 -18.48
C ALA A 183 16.35 -1.29 -19.67
N ARG A 184 15.99 0.00 -19.74
CA ARG A 184 15.31 0.58 -20.92
C ARG A 184 16.16 0.46 -22.18
N SER A 185 17.44 0.78 -22.10
CA SER A 185 18.38 0.68 -23.22
C SER A 185 18.53 -0.77 -23.69
N TYR A 186 18.65 -1.71 -22.75
CA TYR A 186 18.73 -3.14 -23.03
C TYR A 186 17.47 -3.69 -23.73
N LEU A 187 16.29 -3.24 -23.31
CA LEU A 187 15.01 -3.68 -23.87
C LEU A 187 14.58 -2.90 -25.13
N PHE A 188 15.33 -1.86 -25.52
CA PHE A 188 14.98 -1.02 -26.66
C PHE A 188 15.01 -1.83 -27.96
N GLY A 189 13.88 -1.85 -28.67
CA GLY A 189 13.69 -2.69 -29.87
C GLY A 189 13.39 -4.17 -29.60
N ALA A 190 13.59 -4.65 -28.37
CA ALA A 190 13.24 -6.02 -27.97
C ALA A 190 11.75 -6.15 -27.57
N VAL A 191 11.15 -5.07 -27.05
CA VAL A 191 9.74 -5.04 -26.69
C VAL A 191 8.84 -4.59 -27.84
N ARG A 192 7.62 -5.14 -27.92
CA ARG A 192 6.66 -4.83 -29.00
C ARG A 192 6.15 -3.40 -29.00
N LYS A 193 6.08 -2.77 -27.82
CA LYS A 193 5.61 -1.40 -27.67
C LYS A 193 6.45 -0.64 -26.64
N PRO A 194 6.72 0.67 -26.84
CA PRO A 194 7.52 1.46 -25.92
C PRO A 194 6.97 1.53 -24.50
N GLU A 195 5.65 1.37 -24.30
CA GLU A 195 5.04 1.40 -22.97
C GLU A 195 5.40 0.16 -22.14
N PHE A 196 5.90 -0.91 -22.76
CA PHE A 196 6.36 -2.11 -22.04
C PHE A 196 7.79 -1.98 -21.50
N LEU A 197 8.48 -0.89 -21.81
CA LEU A 197 9.76 -0.57 -21.20
C LEU A 197 9.56 -0.18 -19.72
N PRO A 198 10.56 -0.43 -18.86
CA PRO A 198 10.55 0.09 -17.50
C PRO A 198 10.46 1.63 -17.51
N PRO A 199 9.93 2.28 -16.45
CA PRO A 199 9.97 3.73 -16.32
C PRO A 199 11.41 4.27 -16.41
N THR A 200 11.60 5.54 -16.75
CA THR A 200 12.95 6.15 -16.60
C THR A 200 13.33 6.17 -15.13
N THR A 201 14.63 6.20 -14.81
CA THR A 201 15.09 6.33 -13.42
C THR A 201 14.48 7.55 -12.72
N ASP A 202 14.32 8.67 -13.44
CA ASP A 202 13.69 9.89 -12.91
C ASP A 202 12.21 9.66 -12.53
N ALA A 203 11.41 9.09 -13.44
CA ALA A 203 10.00 8.80 -13.20
C ALA A 203 9.83 7.72 -12.11
N LEU A 204 10.71 6.71 -12.11
CA LEU A 204 10.69 5.63 -11.13
C LEU A 204 11.00 6.16 -9.73
N ARG A 205 11.97 7.05 -9.56
CA ARG A 205 12.28 7.65 -8.26
C ARG A 205 11.11 8.45 -7.70
N LEU A 206 10.37 9.17 -8.54
CA LEU A 206 9.13 9.85 -8.11
C LEU A 206 8.04 8.84 -7.73
N HIS A 207 7.92 7.72 -8.46
CA HIS A 207 7.03 6.62 -8.09
C HIS A 207 7.39 6.00 -6.74
N ILE A 208 8.68 5.72 -6.50
CA ILE A 208 9.16 5.16 -5.22
C ILE A 208 8.86 6.11 -4.06
N LYS A 209 9.02 7.43 -4.24
CA LYS A 209 8.65 8.42 -3.21
C LYS A 209 7.17 8.37 -2.83
N ARG A 210 6.29 8.19 -3.82
CA ARG A 210 4.85 8.02 -3.57
C ARG A 210 4.54 6.71 -2.86
N CYS A 211 5.17 5.62 -3.30
CA CYS A 211 5.06 4.32 -2.64
C CYS A 211 5.55 4.40 -1.19
N ASN A 212 6.64 5.12 -0.91
CA ASN A 212 7.16 5.32 0.44
C ASN A 212 6.12 5.97 1.36
N TYR A 213 5.44 7.00 0.89
CA TYR A 213 4.36 7.63 1.65
C TYR A 213 3.22 6.64 1.94
N GLN A 214 2.77 5.90 0.92
CA GLN A 214 1.68 4.93 1.11
C GLN A 214 2.06 3.83 2.11
N VAL A 215 3.28 3.30 2.00
CA VAL A 215 3.78 2.29 2.94
C VAL A 215 3.88 2.88 4.34
N CYS A 216 4.32 4.14 4.48
CA CYS A 216 4.36 4.83 5.77
C CYS A 216 2.95 4.91 6.41
N VAL A 217 1.91 5.24 5.63
CA VAL A 217 0.51 5.23 6.10
C VAL A 217 0.11 3.84 6.57
N TRP A 218 0.34 2.81 5.75
CA TRP A 218 -0.10 1.45 6.03
C TRP A 218 0.65 0.78 7.18
N GLU A 219 1.96 0.94 7.29
CA GLU A 219 2.76 0.39 8.41
C GLU A 219 2.38 1.02 9.75
N ASN A 220 1.86 2.26 9.73
CA ASN A 220 1.40 2.97 10.91
C ASN A 220 -0.12 2.87 11.13
N ALA A 221 -0.85 1.99 10.42
CA ALA A 221 -2.30 1.79 10.59
C ALA A 221 -2.73 1.29 11.99
N HIS A 222 -1.77 0.87 12.81
CA HIS A 222 -1.97 0.49 14.21
C HIS A 222 -1.86 1.68 15.18
N ILE A 223 -1.47 2.86 14.70
CA ILE A 223 -1.30 4.08 15.50
C ILE A 223 -2.47 5.01 15.16
N PRO A 224 -3.30 5.44 16.12
CA PRO A 224 -4.49 6.22 15.81
C PRO A 224 -4.20 7.55 15.10
N LYS A 225 -3.09 8.20 15.44
CA LYS A 225 -2.67 9.49 14.89
C LYS A 225 -1.19 9.43 14.47
N PRO A 226 -0.88 8.79 13.34
CA PRO A 226 0.50 8.59 12.93
C PRO A 226 1.12 9.92 12.47
N SER A 227 2.42 10.09 12.74
CA SER A 227 3.17 11.21 12.17
C SER A 227 3.60 10.83 10.74
N LEU A 228 3.02 11.49 9.75
CA LEU A 228 3.27 11.21 8.34
C LEU A 228 4.14 12.30 7.70
N PRO A 229 4.99 11.97 6.72
CA PRO A 229 5.75 12.97 5.97
C PRO A 229 4.82 13.88 5.14
N ARG A 230 5.32 15.02 4.69
CA ARG A 230 4.53 15.94 3.85
C ARG A 230 4.40 15.35 2.44
N LEU A 231 3.19 15.41 1.88
CA LEU A 231 2.90 14.92 0.52
C LEU A 231 3.80 15.57 -0.54
N GLN A 232 4.14 16.87 -0.39
CA GLN A 232 4.99 17.59 -1.34
C GLN A 232 6.42 17.03 -1.40
N ASP A 233 6.90 16.42 -0.32
CA ASP A 233 8.22 15.79 -0.26
C ASP A 233 8.21 14.38 -0.87
N CYS A 234 7.01 13.83 -1.11
CA CYS A 234 6.78 12.45 -1.50
C CYS A 234 6.41 12.27 -2.98
N GLY A 235 6.74 13.24 -3.85
CA GLY A 235 6.56 13.10 -5.30
C GLY A 235 5.17 13.48 -5.81
N TRP A 236 4.41 14.24 -5.03
CA TRP A 236 3.20 14.94 -5.45
C TRP A 236 3.41 16.46 -5.51
N ILE A 237 2.55 17.12 -6.28
CA ILE A 237 2.45 18.59 -6.33
C ILE A 237 1.00 18.99 -6.10
N VAL A 238 0.81 20.15 -5.47
CA VAL A 238 -0.53 20.72 -5.26
C VAL A 238 -0.85 21.64 -6.43
N GLN A 239 -1.89 21.33 -7.19
CA GLN A 239 -2.41 22.15 -8.28
C GLN A 239 -3.90 22.37 -8.08
N ARG A 240 -4.35 23.63 -8.00
CA ARG A 240 -5.77 23.98 -7.86
C ARG A 240 -6.47 23.20 -6.72
N GLU A 241 -5.82 23.15 -5.56
CA GLU A 241 -6.27 22.42 -4.37
C GLU A 241 -6.34 20.89 -4.52
N GLN A 242 -5.90 20.34 -5.64
CA GLN A 242 -5.78 18.91 -5.86
C GLN A 242 -4.32 18.45 -5.74
N VAL A 243 -4.13 17.26 -5.19
CA VAL A 243 -2.82 16.61 -5.11
C VAL A 243 -2.65 15.74 -6.37
N VAL A 244 -1.70 16.09 -7.22
CA VAL A 244 -1.43 15.36 -8.48
C VAL A 244 0.00 14.83 -8.49
N PRO A 245 0.25 13.64 -9.09
CA PRO A 245 1.59 13.06 -9.12
C PRO A 245 2.53 13.90 -9.98
N ARG A 246 3.73 14.16 -9.47
CA ARG A 246 4.82 14.68 -10.30
C ARG A 246 5.34 13.53 -11.16
N LEU A 247 5.31 13.71 -12.48
CA LEU A 247 5.68 12.65 -13.44
C LEU A 247 7.18 12.58 -13.70
N ILE A 248 7.83 13.74 -13.88
CA ILE A 248 9.27 13.85 -14.16
C ILE A 248 9.84 15.11 -13.49
N THR A 249 11.14 15.12 -13.22
CA THR A 249 11.90 16.31 -12.80
C THR A 249 12.76 16.90 -13.90
N MET A 250 13.11 16.09 -14.90
CA MET A 250 13.88 16.54 -16.06
C MET A 250 13.06 17.45 -16.98
N SER A 251 13.72 18.40 -17.65
CA SER A 251 13.08 19.14 -18.73
C SER A 251 12.67 18.16 -19.83
N LEU A 252 11.46 18.33 -20.36
CA LEU A 252 11.07 17.65 -21.59
C LEU A 252 12.11 18.02 -22.65
N ALA A 253 12.68 17.02 -23.31
CA ALA A 253 13.50 17.27 -24.49
C ALA A 253 12.67 18.13 -25.44
N SER A 254 13.20 19.29 -25.80
CA SER A 254 12.44 20.44 -26.31
C SER A 254 11.65 20.20 -27.61
N ASN A 255 11.67 18.99 -28.19
CA ASN A 255 11.07 18.68 -29.50
C ASN A 255 10.55 17.23 -29.64
N CYS A 256 10.27 16.48 -28.57
CA CYS A 256 9.83 15.08 -28.69
C CYS A 256 8.41 14.77 -28.16
N ALA A 257 7.66 15.76 -27.70
CA ALA A 257 6.28 15.55 -27.27
C ALA A 257 5.35 15.50 -28.51
N LEU A 258 4.95 14.31 -28.93
CA LEU A 258 3.69 14.16 -29.66
C LEU A 258 2.56 14.56 -28.69
N PRO A 259 1.60 15.39 -29.11
CA PRO A 259 0.51 15.82 -28.26
C PRO A 259 -0.33 14.61 -27.85
N VAL A 260 -0.31 14.27 -26.56
CA VAL A 260 -1.25 13.33 -25.97
C VAL A 260 -2.55 14.09 -25.76
N ASN A 261 -3.49 13.95 -26.70
CA ASN A 261 -4.87 14.37 -26.49
C ASN A 261 -5.48 13.46 -25.42
N VAL A 262 -5.60 13.98 -24.20
CA VAL A 262 -6.48 13.41 -23.18
C VAL A 262 -7.89 13.86 -23.55
N LEU A 263 -8.65 12.98 -24.20
CA LEU A 263 -10.09 13.16 -24.32
C LEU A 263 -10.76 12.79 -22.98
N ALA A 264 -11.72 13.64 -22.61
CA ALA A 264 -12.51 13.64 -21.39
C ALA A 264 -13.26 12.33 -21.11
#